data_AF-A0A7X3UYJ5-F1
#
_entry.id   AF-A0A7X3UYJ5-F1
#
_cell.length_a   1.000
_cell.length_b   1.000
_cell.length_c   1.000
_cell.angle_alpha   90.00
_cell.angle_beta   90.00
_cell.angle_gamma   90.00
#
_symmetry.space_group_name_H-M   'P 1'
#
loop_
_entity.id
_entity.type
_entity.pdbx_description
1 polymer ?
#
loop_
_entity_poly.entity_id
_entity_poly.type
_entity_poly.pdbx_seq_one_letter_code
_entity_poly.pdbx_strand_id
1 'polypeptide(L)'
;MTTLRFFVERGRAAEQYAMIRSGVCMLYAHWEGFIVMAARSYLEYVAIRRIAYGQLKRNFLAVGLSHKIRKLRDQRNVTGDMDLVDAILESAAMPMSRKAIDVIDAKSNLSPRVLRGILQALGLARDLVDPVEEKILEIRLLRIRNRVAHGEKIEIDISDGDYVGLHRKVVELMDRFRDCVLNAASRGEYRA
;
A
#
# COMPACT_ATOMS: atom_id res chain seq x y z
N MET A 1 16.16 7.71 -8.34
CA MET A 1 16.44 7.63 -6.88
C MET A 1 17.93 7.56 -6.58
N THR A 2 18.70 6.67 -7.21
CA THR A 2 20.16 6.53 -6.98
C THR A 2 20.95 7.84 -7.19
N THR A 3 20.59 8.62 -8.21
CA THR A 3 21.25 9.90 -8.52
C THR A 3 21.06 10.96 -7.43
N LEU A 4 19.87 11.05 -6.82
CA LEU A 4 19.61 12.00 -5.73
C LEU A 4 20.39 11.63 -4.47
N ARG A 5 20.45 10.34 -4.15
CA ARG A 5 21.30 9.84 -3.05
C ARG A 5 22.77 10.21 -3.25
N PHE A 6 23.29 10.04 -4.47
CA PHE A 6 24.67 10.38 -4.81
C PHE A 6 24.97 11.88 -4.63
N PHE A 7 24.02 12.75 -4.98
CA PHE A 7 24.19 14.20 -4.78
C PHE A 7 24.11 14.62 -3.30
N VAL A 8 23.24 13.99 -2.50
CA VAL A 8 23.19 14.21 -1.03
C VAL A 8 24.55 13.89 -0.38
N GLU A 9 25.17 12.77 -0.77
CA GLU A 9 26.46 12.32 -0.24
C GLU A 9 27.64 13.26 -0.61
N ARG A 10 27.48 14.20 -1.56
CA ARG A 10 28.57 15.04 -2.11
C ARG A 10 28.38 16.56 -2.04
N GLY A 11 27.19 17.05 -1.67
CA GLY A 11 26.87 18.49 -1.66
C GLY A 11 27.50 19.28 -0.50
N ARG A 12 27.53 20.62 -0.60
CA ARG A 12 27.85 21.51 0.54
C ARG A 12 26.67 21.59 1.51
N ALA A 13 26.87 21.98 2.77
CA ALA A 13 25.84 21.91 3.83
C ALA A 13 24.45 22.50 3.46
N ALA A 14 24.41 23.68 2.82
CA ALA A 14 23.14 24.28 2.37
C ALA A 14 22.48 23.54 1.19
N GLU A 15 23.29 22.97 0.29
CA GLU A 15 22.83 22.16 -0.85
C GLU A 15 22.33 20.80 -0.36
N GLN A 16 23.01 20.18 0.60
CA GLN A 16 22.60 18.93 1.24
C GLN A 16 21.23 19.06 1.90
N TYR A 17 20.97 20.16 2.61
CA TYR A 17 19.67 20.40 3.22
C TYR A 17 18.52 20.42 2.18
N ALA A 18 18.69 21.18 1.10
CA ALA A 18 17.71 21.22 0.01
C ALA A 18 17.57 19.85 -0.69
N MET A 19 18.67 19.13 -0.89
CA MET A 19 18.67 17.80 -1.50
C MET A 19 18.01 16.73 -0.63
N ILE A 20 18.22 16.74 0.69
CA ILE A 20 17.57 15.81 1.62
C ILE A 20 16.06 16.04 1.64
N ARG A 21 15.61 17.31 1.65
CA ARG A 21 14.17 17.66 1.57
C ARG A 21 13.53 17.06 0.32
N SER A 22 14.10 17.36 -0.85
CA SER A 22 13.64 16.82 -2.12
C SER A 22 13.74 15.29 -2.15
N GLY A 23 14.82 14.75 -1.61
CA GLY A 23 15.09 13.32 -1.53
C GLY A 23 14.06 12.55 -0.72
N VAL A 24 13.58 13.09 0.41
CA VAL A 24 12.51 12.49 1.21
C VAL A 24 11.16 12.54 0.49
N CYS A 25 10.83 13.67 -0.14
CA CYS A 25 9.60 13.80 -0.94
C CYS A 25 9.57 12.79 -2.09
N MET A 26 10.68 12.69 -2.83
CA MET A 26 10.81 11.71 -3.92
C MET A 26 10.76 10.28 -3.40
N LEU A 27 11.51 9.96 -2.33
CA LEU A 27 11.50 8.63 -1.72
C LEU A 27 10.09 8.20 -1.31
N TYR A 28 9.32 9.11 -0.68
CA TYR A 28 7.94 8.85 -0.33
C TYR A 28 7.06 8.62 -1.56
N ALA A 29 7.17 9.47 -2.60
CA ALA A 29 6.37 9.31 -3.82
C ALA A 29 6.65 7.97 -4.53
N HIS A 30 7.92 7.54 -4.55
CA HIS A 30 8.31 6.24 -5.07
C HIS A 30 7.76 5.08 -4.23
N TRP A 31 7.86 5.18 -2.90
CA TRP A 31 7.28 4.20 -1.97
C TRP A 31 5.77 4.04 -2.19
N GLU A 32 5.02 5.13 -2.14
CA GLU A 32 3.57 5.11 -2.30
C GLU A 32 3.15 4.62 -3.68
N GLY A 33 3.73 5.18 -4.74
CA GLY A 33 3.42 4.80 -6.11
C GLY A 33 3.70 3.33 -6.38
N PHE A 34 4.82 2.81 -5.90
CA PHE A 34 5.18 1.40 -6.07
C PHE A 34 4.21 0.46 -5.36
N ILE A 35 3.90 0.70 -4.08
CA ILE A 35 3.00 -0.15 -3.30
C ILE A 35 1.60 -0.18 -3.92
N VAL A 36 1.07 0.98 -4.31
CA VAL A 36 -0.24 1.09 -4.97
C VAL A 36 -0.24 0.36 -6.32
N MET A 37 0.79 0.58 -7.14
CA MET A 37 0.92 -0.07 -8.44
C MET A 37 0.97 -1.60 -8.28
N ALA A 38 1.89 -2.11 -7.45
CA ALA A 38 2.08 -3.55 -7.24
C ALA A 38 0.81 -4.22 -6.67
N ALA A 39 0.14 -3.57 -5.71
CA ALA A 39 -1.12 -4.06 -5.15
C ALA A 39 -2.23 -4.15 -6.21
N ARG A 40 -2.40 -3.11 -7.03
CA ARG A 40 -3.40 -3.10 -8.11
C ARG A 40 -3.08 -4.16 -9.17
N SER A 41 -1.82 -4.29 -9.56
CA SER A 41 -1.39 -5.31 -10.52
C SER A 41 -1.67 -6.71 -10.01
N TYR A 42 -1.49 -6.99 -8.71
CA TYR A 42 -1.83 -8.28 -8.12
C TYR A 42 -3.34 -8.56 -8.15
N LEU A 43 -4.18 -7.58 -7.76
CA LEU A 43 -5.64 -7.74 -7.82
C LEU A 43 -6.13 -7.94 -9.26
N GLU A 44 -5.59 -7.19 -10.23
CA GLU A 44 -5.88 -7.40 -11.66
C GLU A 44 -5.48 -8.81 -12.08
N TYR A 45 -4.28 -9.26 -11.71
CA TYR A 45 -3.81 -10.61 -12.00
C TYR A 45 -4.74 -11.71 -11.46
N VAL A 46 -5.31 -11.55 -10.27
CA VAL A 46 -6.29 -12.50 -9.73
C VAL A 46 -7.62 -12.38 -10.48
N ALA A 47 -8.09 -11.16 -10.77
CA ALA A 47 -9.35 -10.93 -11.47
C ALA A 47 -9.36 -11.49 -12.91
N ILE A 48 -8.27 -11.35 -13.66
CA ILE A 48 -8.19 -11.87 -15.04
C ILE A 48 -8.19 -13.40 -15.11
N ARG A 49 -7.92 -14.09 -14.00
CA ARG A 49 -8.03 -15.57 -13.92
C ARG A 49 -9.47 -16.06 -13.86
N ARG A 50 -10.44 -15.15 -13.67
CA ARG A 50 -11.88 -15.46 -13.69
C ARG A 50 -12.27 -16.57 -12.68
N ILE A 51 -11.55 -16.65 -11.56
CA ILE A 51 -11.81 -17.63 -10.50
C ILE A 51 -13.02 -17.17 -9.70
N ALA A 52 -13.92 -18.11 -9.40
CA ALA A 52 -15.10 -17.84 -8.62
C ALA A 52 -14.74 -17.47 -7.17
N TYR A 53 -15.47 -16.54 -6.55
CA TYR A 53 -15.14 -16.10 -5.18
C TYR A 53 -15.16 -17.26 -4.16
N GLY A 54 -15.98 -18.29 -4.37
CA GLY A 54 -16.00 -19.48 -3.53
C GLY A 54 -14.71 -20.32 -3.57
N GLN A 55 -13.83 -20.07 -4.55
CA GLN A 55 -12.52 -20.71 -4.69
C GLN A 55 -11.36 -19.77 -4.31
N LEU A 56 -11.66 -18.52 -3.95
CA LEU A 56 -10.68 -17.52 -3.53
C LEU A 56 -10.68 -17.37 -2.02
N LYS A 57 -9.55 -16.96 -1.45
CA LYS A 57 -9.50 -16.60 -0.04
C LYS A 57 -10.50 -15.48 0.28
N ARG A 58 -11.06 -15.51 1.50
CA ARG A 58 -12.11 -14.60 1.98
C ARG A 58 -11.82 -13.10 1.78
N ASN A 59 -10.55 -12.70 1.79
CA ASN A 59 -10.17 -11.30 1.57
C ASN A 59 -10.57 -10.81 0.16
N PHE A 60 -10.46 -11.65 -0.87
CA PHE A 60 -10.85 -11.27 -2.23
C PHE A 60 -12.37 -11.08 -2.35
N LEU A 61 -13.15 -11.92 -1.66
CA LEU A 61 -14.60 -11.73 -1.56
C LEU A 61 -14.94 -10.40 -0.86
N ALA A 62 -14.30 -10.12 0.28
CA ALA A 62 -14.50 -8.87 1.02
C ALA A 62 -14.16 -7.64 0.17
N VAL A 63 -13.06 -7.69 -0.59
CA VAL A 63 -12.66 -6.63 -1.51
C VAL A 63 -13.67 -6.48 -2.66
N GLY A 64 -14.06 -7.59 -3.29
CA GLY A 64 -14.98 -7.61 -4.42
C GLY A 64 -16.38 -7.09 -4.11
N LEU A 65 -16.85 -7.33 -2.88
CA LEU A 65 -18.14 -6.84 -2.39
C LEU A 65 -18.03 -5.50 -1.65
N SER A 66 -16.84 -4.92 -1.47
CA SER A 66 -16.62 -3.75 -0.60
C SER A 66 -17.51 -2.55 -0.92
N HIS A 67 -17.85 -2.31 -2.18
CA HIS A 67 -18.77 -1.24 -2.58
C HIS A 67 -20.22 -1.56 -2.17
N LYS A 68 -20.68 -2.80 -2.41
CA LYS A 68 -22.04 -3.24 -2.04
C LYS A 68 -22.20 -3.26 -0.52
N ILE A 69 -21.21 -3.77 0.20
CA ILE A 69 -21.14 -3.74 1.68
C ILE A 69 -21.25 -2.30 2.20
N ARG A 70 -20.48 -1.36 1.66
CA ARG A 70 -20.53 0.05 2.09
C ARG A 70 -21.90 0.67 1.82
N LYS A 71 -22.47 0.45 0.63
CA LYS A 71 -23.79 0.99 0.25
C LYS A 71 -24.91 0.46 1.15
N LEU A 72 -24.92 -0.84 1.43
CA LEU A 72 -25.98 -1.49 2.22
C LEU A 72 -25.87 -1.19 3.71
N ARG A 73 -24.66 -0.99 4.25
CA ARG A 73 -24.46 -0.63 5.66
C ARG A 73 -25.14 0.69 6.05
N ASP A 74 -25.32 1.60 5.09
CA ASP A 74 -26.01 2.86 5.33
C ASP A 74 -27.53 2.68 5.41
N GLN A 75 -28.06 1.57 4.87
CA GLN A 75 -29.46 1.16 4.93
C GLN A 75 -29.65 0.22 6.13
N ARG A 76 -29.77 0.80 7.33
CA ARG A 76 -29.87 0.06 8.61
C ARG A 76 -31.24 -0.61 8.81
N ASN A 77 -31.65 -1.48 7.89
CA ASN A 77 -32.90 -2.23 7.96
C ASN A 77 -32.69 -3.69 7.57
N VAL A 78 -33.63 -4.56 7.97
CA VAL A 78 -33.58 -6.00 7.71
C VAL A 78 -33.51 -6.31 6.21
N THR A 79 -34.13 -5.48 5.37
CA THR A 79 -34.05 -5.61 3.91
C THR A 79 -32.62 -5.45 3.39
N GLY A 80 -31.88 -4.43 3.85
CA GLY A 80 -30.48 -4.22 3.48
C GLY A 80 -29.56 -5.34 3.99
N ASP A 81 -29.87 -5.90 5.15
CA ASP A 81 -29.17 -7.08 5.68
C ASP A 81 -29.43 -8.34 4.82
N MET A 82 -30.69 -8.57 4.42
CA MET A 82 -31.05 -9.67 3.50
C MET A 82 -30.35 -9.49 2.13
N ASP A 83 -30.38 -8.29 1.56
CA ASP A 83 -29.70 -7.97 0.29
C ASP A 83 -28.18 -8.22 0.35
N LEU A 84 -27.57 -8.04 1.53
CA LEU A 84 -26.15 -8.34 1.76
C LEU A 84 -25.91 -9.84 1.84
N VAL A 85 -26.74 -10.59 2.57
CA VAL A 85 -26.65 -12.05 2.67
C VAL A 85 -26.80 -12.68 1.28
N ASP A 86 -27.81 -12.27 0.51
CA ASP A 86 -28.03 -12.75 -0.86
C ASP A 86 -26.82 -12.45 -1.74
N ALA A 87 -26.24 -11.24 -1.64
CA ALA A 87 -25.03 -10.89 -2.38
C ALA A 87 -23.85 -11.83 -2.07
N ILE A 88 -23.68 -12.21 -0.81
CA ILE A 88 -22.60 -13.11 -0.38
C ILE A 88 -22.85 -14.51 -0.93
N LEU A 89 -24.05 -15.05 -0.78
CA LEU A 89 -24.41 -16.39 -1.25
C LEU A 89 -24.29 -16.52 -2.77
N GLU A 90 -24.81 -15.54 -3.52
CA GLU A 90 -24.75 -15.51 -4.98
C GLU A 90 -23.32 -15.32 -5.50
N SER A 91 -22.47 -14.62 -4.76
CA SER A 91 -21.09 -14.34 -5.19
C SER A 91 -20.22 -15.60 -5.27
N ALA A 92 -20.56 -16.69 -4.56
CA ALA A 92 -19.73 -17.88 -4.48
C ALA A 92 -19.38 -18.46 -5.86
N ALA A 93 -20.34 -18.45 -6.79
CA ALA A 93 -20.16 -18.92 -8.16
C ALA A 93 -19.67 -17.82 -9.14
N MET A 94 -19.66 -16.55 -8.71
CA MET A 94 -19.31 -15.42 -9.55
C MET A 94 -17.79 -15.22 -9.59
N PRO A 95 -17.21 -14.95 -10.78
CA PRO A 95 -15.80 -14.64 -10.89
C PRO A 95 -15.47 -13.31 -10.19
N MET A 96 -14.23 -13.20 -9.71
CA MET A 96 -13.74 -11.94 -9.15
C MET A 96 -13.92 -10.77 -10.14
N SER A 97 -14.51 -9.69 -9.66
CA SER A 97 -14.77 -8.49 -10.44
C SER A 97 -13.51 -7.63 -10.54
N ARG A 98 -13.24 -7.05 -11.72
CA ARG A 98 -12.15 -6.05 -11.86
C ARG A 98 -12.39 -4.80 -11.01
N LYS A 99 -13.64 -4.47 -10.66
CA LYS A 99 -13.95 -3.36 -9.74
C LYS A 99 -13.37 -3.57 -8.33
N ALA A 100 -12.97 -4.79 -7.99
CA ALA A 100 -12.24 -5.09 -6.75
C ALA A 100 -10.95 -4.26 -6.61
N ILE A 101 -10.32 -3.89 -7.72
CA ILE A 101 -9.05 -3.14 -7.75
C ILE A 101 -9.21 -1.73 -7.18
N ASP A 102 -10.42 -1.15 -7.31
CA ASP A 102 -10.74 0.20 -6.83
C ASP A 102 -10.67 0.34 -5.30
N VAL A 103 -10.58 -0.78 -4.57
CA VAL A 103 -10.33 -0.76 -3.12
C VAL A 103 -8.97 -0.15 -2.77
N ILE A 104 -8.00 -0.24 -3.69
CA ILE A 104 -6.66 0.33 -3.52
C ILE A 104 -6.73 1.79 -3.94
N ASP A 105 -7.02 2.66 -2.97
CA ASP A 105 -7.05 4.10 -3.17
C ASP A 105 -5.63 4.68 -3.25
N ALA A 106 -5.36 5.40 -4.34
CA ALA A 106 -4.11 6.10 -4.57
C ALA A 106 -4.14 7.56 -4.06
N LYS A 107 -5.31 8.04 -3.59
CA LYS A 107 -5.51 9.44 -3.18
C LYS A 107 -5.19 9.67 -1.70
N SER A 108 -5.23 8.61 -0.90
CA SER A 108 -4.92 8.67 0.52
C SER A 108 -3.42 8.43 0.75
N ASN A 109 -2.81 9.22 1.65
CA ASN A 109 -1.42 9.01 2.03
C ASN A 109 -1.21 7.56 2.53
N LEU A 110 -0.16 6.89 2.04
CA LEU A 110 0.27 5.56 2.47
C LEU A 110 0.85 5.56 3.91
N SER A 111 -0.04 5.73 4.88
CA SER A 111 0.25 5.50 6.30
C SER A 111 0.40 4.00 6.60
N PRO A 112 1.04 3.61 7.72
CA PRO A 112 1.09 2.20 8.15
C PRO A 112 -0.30 1.54 8.24
N ARG A 113 -1.32 2.30 8.67
CA ARG A 113 -2.71 1.83 8.69
C ARG A 113 -3.22 1.49 7.28
N VAL A 114 -2.97 2.35 6.30
CA VAL A 114 -3.36 2.12 4.90
C VAL A 114 -2.60 0.93 4.33
N LEU A 115 -1.29 0.84 4.58
CA LEU A 115 -0.46 -0.29 4.17
C LEU A 115 -1.00 -1.63 4.71
N ARG A 116 -1.36 -1.69 5.99
CA ARG A 116 -1.99 -2.89 6.58
C ARG A 116 -3.31 -3.24 5.91
N GLY A 117 -4.12 -2.25 5.56
CA GLY A 117 -5.36 -2.44 4.80
C GLY A 117 -5.10 -3.04 3.42
N ILE A 118 -4.08 -2.54 2.72
CA ILE A 118 -3.62 -3.08 1.43
C ILE A 118 -3.19 -4.54 1.61
N LEU A 119 -2.30 -4.85 2.55
CA LEU A 119 -1.84 -6.23 2.79
C LEU A 119 -2.99 -7.20 3.05
N GLN A 120 -3.97 -6.78 3.85
CA GLN A 120 -5.19 -7.57 4.11
C GLN A 120 -6.03 -7.77 2.86
N ALA A 121 -6.21 -6.73 2.03
CA ALA A 121 -6.94 -6.82 0.78
C ALA A 121 -6.30 -7.83 -0.18
N LEU A 122 -4.97 -7.86 -0.24
CA LEU A 122 -4.19 -8.80 -1.06
C LEU A 122 -4.12 -10.22 -0.44
N GLY A 123 -4.47 -10.38 0.83
CA GLY A 123 -4.34 -11.66 1.53
C GLY A 123 -2.88 -12.02 1.86
N LEU A 124 -2.01 -11.02 1.95
CA LEU A 124 -0.60 -11.17 2.31
C LEU A 124 -0.41 -11.09 3.83
N ALA A 125 0.67 -11.69 4.30
CA ALA A 125 1.01 -11.74 5.71
C ALA A 125 1.34 -10.34 6.27
N ARG A 126 0.95 -10.09 7.52
CA ARG A 126 1.06 -8.76 8.16
C ARG A 126 2.47 -8.45 8.66
N ASP A 127 3.31 -9.47 8.81
CA ASP A 127 4.71 -9.40 9.23
C ASP A 127 5.66 -8.91 8.13
N LEU A 128 5.13 -8.54 6.96
CA LEU A 128 5.90 -7.87 5.90
C LEU A 128 6.56 -6.57 6.38
N VAL A 129 5.93 -5.87 7.32
CA VAL A 129 6.51 -4.67 7.96
C VAL A 129 6.36 -4.83 9.45
N ASP A 130 7.47 -4.87 10.17
CA ASP A 130 7.44 -4.99 11.62
C ASP A 130 7.05 -3.64 12.28
N PRO A 131 6.66 -3.62 13.58
CA PRO A 131 6.26 -2.39 14.25
C PRO A 131 7.33 -1.28 14.29
N VAL A 132 8.61 -1.64 14.23
CA VAL A 132 9.73 -0.68 14.17
C VAL A 132 9.78 -0.06 12.78
N GLU A 133 9.69 -0.87 11.73
CA GLU A 133 9.66 -0.42 10.34
C GLU A 133 8.44 0.45 10.05
N GLU A 134 7.26 0.11 10.59
CA GLU A 134 6.06 0.95 10.50
C GLU A 134 6.29 2.34 11.12
N LYS A 135 6.92 2.38 12.31
CA LYS A 135 7.26 3.62 12.99
C LYS A 135 8.26 4.46 12.20
N ILE A 136 9.24 3.81 11.53
CA ILE A 136 10.17 4.48 10.62
C ILE A 136 9.42 5.11 9.45
N LEU A 137 8.55 4.36 8.76
CA LEU A 137 7.76 4.88 7.64
C LEU A 137 6.87 6.05 8.05
N GLU A 138 6.26 5.98 9.24
CA GLU A 138 5.39 7.05 9.73
C GLU A 138 6.18 8.32 10.09
N ILE A 139 7.18 8.18 10.97
CA ILE A 139 7.86 9.32 11.58
C ILE A 139 8.91 9.88 10.63
N ARG A 140 9.71 9.03 9.99
CA ARG A 140 10.90 9.43 9.24
C ARG A 140 10.63 9.67 7.76
N LEU A 141 9.56 9.08 7.20
CA LEU A 141 9.22 9.25 5.79
C LEU A 141 7.95 10.11 5.61
N LEU A 142 6.79 9.62 6.04
CA LEU A 142 5.50 10.28 5.78
C LEU A 142 5.40 11.65 6.45
N ARG A 143 5.68 11.73 7.76
CA ARG A 143 5.58 12.99 8.52
C ARG A 143 6.54 14.04 7.99
N ILE A 144 7.76 13.64 7.67
CA ILE A 144 8.78 14.55 7.13
C ILE A 144 8.36 15.02 5.74
N ARG A 145 7.91 14.12 4.85
CA ARG A 145 7.35 14.50 3.55
C ARG A 145 6.23 15.52 3.68
N ASN A 146 5.27 15.29 4.57
CA ASN A 146 4.14 16.20 4.76
C ASN A 146 4.61 17.59 5.16
N ARG A 147 5.45 17.69 6.19
CA ARG A 147 6.00 18.97 6.65
C ARG A 147 6.81 19.67 5.55
N VAL A 148 7.60 18.93 4.76
CA VAL A 148 8.36 19.49 3.64
C VAL A 148 7.42 20.04 2.57
N ALA A 149 6.37 19.30 2.20
CA ALA A 149 5.38 19.69 1.19
C ALA A 149 4.53 20.90 1.65
N HIS A 150 4.30 21.06 2.95
CA HIS A 150 3.62 22.23 3.53
C HIS A 150 4.55 23.44 3.70
N GLY A 151 5.80 23.37 3.25
CA GLY A 151 6.73 24.49 3.28
C GLY A 151 7.26 24.81 4.68
N GLU A 152 7.09 23.90 5.66
CA GLU A 152 7.60 24.13 7.00
C GLU A 152 9.13 24.26 6.97
N LYS A 153 9.64 25.26 7.71
CA LYS A 153 11.05 25.36 8.07
C LYS A 153 11.36 24.29 9.12
N ILE A 154 11.53 23.06 8.64
CA ILE A 154 12.01 21.97 9.45
C ILE A 154 13.53 22.14 9.53
N GLU A 155 14.11 22.40 10.70
CA GLU A 155 15.49 21.96 10.90
C GLU A 155 15.43 20.44 10.84
N ILE A 156 15.74 19.92 9.64
CA ILE A 156 15.70 18.49 9.39
C ILE A 156 16.92 17.95 10.14
N ASP A 157 16.66 17.39 11.32
CA ASP A 157 17.63 16.64 12.12
C ASP A 157 17.87 15.25 11.51
N ILE A 158 17.99 15.20 10.18
CA ILE A 158 18.32 14.01 9.40
C ILE A 158 19.69 14.35 8.81
N SER A 159 20.73 13.75 9.39
CA SER A 159 22.03 13.75 8.76
C SER A 159 21.97 13.09 7.38
N ASP A 160 22.99 13.31 6.55
CA ASP A 160 23.19 12.54 5.33
C ASP A 160 23.15 11.01 5.57
N GLY A 161 23.79 10.54 6.64
CA GLY A 161 23.75 9.15 7.09
C GLY A 161 22.34 8.67 7.43
N ASP A 162 21.55 9.50 8.10
CA ASP A 162 20.15 9.22 8.42
C ASP A 162 19.27 9.09 7.17
N TYR A 163 19.49 9.93 6.16
CA TYR A 163 18.76 9.85 4.89
C TYR A 163 19.14 8.59 4.11
N VAL A 164 20.44 8.29 4.00
CA VAL A 164 20.94 7.09 3.30
C VAL A 164 20.39 5.82 3.96
N GLY A 165 20.36 5.77 5.29
CA GLY A 165 19.75 4.68 6.05
C GLY A 165 18.26 4.53 5.77
N LEU A 166 17.51 5.64 5.81
CA LEU A 166 16.08 5.65 5.47
C LEU A 166 15.82 5.17 4.05
N HIS A 167 16.58 5.69 3.07
CA HIS A 167 16.47 5.28 1.67
C HIS A 167 16.70 3.76 1.53
N ARG A 168 17.77 3.22 2.13
CA ARG A 168 18.08 1.79 2.06
C ARG A 168 16.92 0.95 2.61
N LYS A 169 16.40 1.33 3.79
CA LYS A 169 15.29 0.61 4.43
C LYS A 169 14.01 0.67 3.60
N VAL A 170 13.66 1.81 3.02
CA VAL A 170 12.46 1.92 2.17
C VAL A 170 12.59 1.07 0.91
N VAL A 171 13.76 1.05 0.26
CA VAL A 171 13.99 0.20 -0.92
C VAL A 171 13.91 -1.29 -0.55
N GLU A 172 14.51 -1.69 0.57
CA GLU A 172 14.41 -3.05 1.10
C GLU A 172 12.94 -3.48 1.33
N LEU A 173 12.11 -2.59 1.88
CA LEU A 173 10.69 -2.84 2.06
C LEU A 173 9.92 -2.96 0.74
N MET A 174 10.29 -2.17 -0.28
CA MET A 174 9.72 -2.30 -1.63
C MET A 174 10.07 -3.65 -2.25
N ASP A 175 11.33 -4.09 -2.12
CA ASP A 175 11.78 -5.38 -2.60
C ASP A 175 11.06 -6.53 -1.88
N ARG A 176 10.93 -6.47 -0.55
CA ARG A 176 10.14 -7.44 0.23
C ARG A 176 8.69 -7.49 -0.23
N PHE A 177 8.05 -6.33 -0.43
CA PHE A 177 6.67 -6.27 -0.93
C PHE A 177 6.54 -6.90 -2.32
N ARG A 178 7.46 -6.57 -3.24
CA ARG A 178 7.53 -7.16 -4.59
C ARG A 178 7.57 -8.68 -4.50
N ASP A 179 8.51 -9.21 -3.72
CA ASP A 179 8.77 -10.64 -3.65
C ASP A 179 7.57 -11.38 -3.05
N CYS A 180 6.90 -10.81 -2.05
CA CYS A 180 5.67 -11.37 -1.51
C CYS A 180 4.53 -11.40 -2.55
N VAL A 181 4.32 -10.31 -3.31
CA VAL A 181 3.31 -10.29 -4.37
C VAL A 181 3.61 -11.33 -5.45
N LEU A 182 4.86 -11.42 -5.92
CA LEU A 182 5.27 -12.37 -6.94
C LEU A 182 5.17 -13.81 -6.46
N ASN A 183 5.58 -14.09 -5.22
CA ASN A 183 5.47 -15.42 -4.62
C ASN A 183 4.00 -15.84 -4.47
N ALA A 184 3.15 -14.96 -3.95
CA ALA A 184 1.73 -15.24 -3.79
C ALA A 184 1.04 -15.53 -5.14
N ALA A 185 1.41 -14.77 -6.17
CA ALA A 185 0.96 -15.00 -7.54
C ALA A 185 1.41 -16.37 -8.07
N SER A 186 2.73 -16.63 -8.07
CA SER A 186 3.32 -17.85 -8.62
C SER A 186 2.87 -19.12 -7.90
N ARG A 187 2.69 -19.06 -6.58
CA ARG A 187 2.27 -20.19 -5.75
C ARG A 187 0.76 -20.38 -5.68
N GLY A 188 -0.02 -19.48 -6.29
CA GLY A 188 -1.48 -19.57 -6.25
C GLY A 188 -2.09 -19.30 -4.88
N GLU A 189 -1.40 -18.54 -4.02
CA GLU A 189 -1.82 -18.25 -2.64
C GLU A 189 -3.11 -17.42 -2.55
N TYR A 190 -3.67 -16.98 -3.67
CA TYR A 190 -5.00 -16.35 -3.72
C TYR A 190 -6.16 -17.36 -3.63
N ARG A 191 -5.90 -18.67 -3.83
CA ARG A 191 -6.91 -19.73 -3.70
C ARG A 191 -7.15 -20.10 -2.24
N ALA A 192 -8.40 -20.45 -1.93
CA ALA A 192 -8.83 -20.96 -0.63
C ALA A 192 -8.40 -22.41 -0.42
#